data_AF-R7VDA6-F1
#
_entry.id   AF-R7VDA6-F1
#
_cell.length_a   1.000
_cell.length_b   1.000
_cell.length_c   1.000
_cell.angle_alpha   90.00
_cell.angle_beta   90.00
_cell.angle_gamma   90.00
#
_symmetry.space_group_name_H-M   'P 1'
#
loop_
_entity.id
_entity.type
_entity.pdbx_description
1 polymer ?
#
loop_
_entity_poly.entity_id
_entity_poly.type
_entity_poly.pdbx_seq_one_letter_code
_entity_poly.pdbx_strand_id
1 'polypeptide(L)'
;MCIVALCTNFHFKRKLYYPEPETDLRPMTVAWPKSTAIRKATTDSTTLDAAKTSNEELPTCTNSLFKEYLRANHSYPEEFHDDDYFNLKLCSVPKIDDLPACWKRLAVKKVVQLGDSQGYYFAKGFVDTLKEEGYICEETRRAKRKNRRILNTTYYHTKEAKAMDGTIRHKDNVWSCTSCISFTELCVAKDKSQIEIEYVGIVSLKDVFITFESNSTLNANTFIEFLFKVYLHNNYPGLILFAPPLNHIKQHTSIPAFEDGLKLMMQKLKPTMRKNTRLFFLPGLAEQERKRPAKATKYKNKKYHGNLATEQIYLLTRAMWHVLEEDMLSENSNIFSFANFVNATKPARELSRDGVHYVSKVYSQIMRKVIGTMCYVE
;
A
#
# COMPACT_ATOMS: atom_id res chain seq x y z
N MET A 1 -23.47 40.54 -54.47
CA MET A 1 -23.25 39.26 -55.17
C MET A 1 -22.40 38.38 -54.28
N CYS A 2 -22.93 37.21 -53.92
CA CYS A 2 -22.33 36.25 -52.99
C CYS A 2 -21.15 35.49 -53.62
N ILE A 3 -20.11 35.25 -52.84
CA ILE A 3 -19.04 34.29 -53.18
C ILE A 3 -19.52 32.89 -52.75
N VAL A 4 -19.57 31.99 -53.73
CA VAL A 4 -19.96 30.59 -53.58
C VAL A 4 -18.79 29.78 -53.03
N ALA A 5 -19.14 28.91 -52.07
CA ALA A 5 -18.28 27.95 -51.41
C ALA A 5 -17.92 26.75 -52.29
N LEU A 6 -16.71 26.22 -52.13
CA LEU A 6 -16.33 24.86 -52.51
C LEU A 6 -15.44 24.29 -51.38
N CYS A 7 -16.08 23.65 -50.40
CA CYS A 7 -15.41 22.70 -49.51
C CYS A 7 -15.99 21.31 -49.80
N THR A 8 -15.17 20.46 -50.40
CA THR A 8 -15.44 19.04 -50.63
C THR A 8 -15.48 18.27 -49.31
N ASN A 9 -16.64 17.68 -49.01
CA ASN A 9 -16.86 16.73 -47.93
C ASN A 9 -16.21 15.37 -48.29
N PHE A 10 -15.13 15.00 -47.60
CA PHE A 10 -14.68 13.61 -47.51
C PHE A 10 -15.15 13.01 -46.17
N HIS A 11 -16.31 12.35 -46.20
CA HIS A 11 -16.81 11.55 -45.09
C HIS A 11 -16.14 10.16 -45.10
N PHE A 12 -15.04 10.01 -44.35
CA PHE A 12 -14.59 8.67 -43.92
C PHE A 12 -15.39 8.26 -42.67
N LYS A 13 -16.47 7.47 -42.87
CA LYS A 13 -17.09 6.72 -41.77
C LYS A 13 -16.17 5.54 -41.40
N ARG A 14 -15.17 5.78 -40.55
CA ARG A 14 -14.57 4.68 -39.76
C ARG A 14 -15.51 4.37 -38.60
N LYS A 15 -16.19 3.23 -38.66
CA LYS A 15 -16.78 2.60 -37.48
C LYS A 15 -15.65 2.35 -36.48
N LEU A 16 -15.56 3.18 -35.45
CA LEU A 16 -14.76 2.89 -34.26
C LEU A 16 -15.42 1.72 -33.55
N TYR A 17 -14.83 0.54 -33.70
CA TYR A 17 -15.16 -0.62 -32.89
C TYR A 17 -14.67 -0.32 -31.48
N TYR A 18 -15.60 0.03 -30.58
CA TYR A 18 -15.33 0.02 -29.15
C TYR A 18 -15.48 -1.44 -28.71
N PRO A 19 -14.40 -2.15 -28.33
CA PRO A 19 -14.58 -3.42 -27.64
C PRO A 19 -15.38 -3.13 -26.36
N GLU A 20 -16.44 -3.90 -26.14
CA GLU A 20 -17.18 -3.85 -24.87
C GLU A 20 -16.19 -4.06 -23.70
N PRO A 21 -16.32 -3.32 -22.58
CA PRO A 21 -15.37 -3.46 -21.49
C PRO A 21 -15.64 -4.79 -20.78
N GLU A 22 -14.70 -5.71 -20.94
CA GLU A 22 -14.59 -7.02 -20.29
C GLU A 22 -15.28 -7.09 -18.93
N THR A 23 -16.28 -7.94 -18.85
CA THR A 23 -16.83 -8.53 -17.63
C THR A 23 -15.96 -9.67 -17.13
N ASP A 24 -14.65 -9.67 -17.44
CA ASP A 24 -13.80 -10.82 -17.16
C ASP A 24 -13.53 -10.95 -15.65
N LEU A 25 -14.38 -11.75 -15.01
CA LEU A 25 -14.29 -12.22 -13.63
C LEU A 25 -13.16 -13.23 -13.44
N ARG A 26 -12.44 -13.62 -14.50
CA ARG A 26 -11.28 -14.51 -14.35
C ARG A 26 -10.20 -13.85 -13.50
N PRO A 27 -9.52 -14.64 -12.63
CA PRO A 27 -8.34 -14.19 -11.90
C PRO A 27 -7.34 -13.56 -12.88
N MET A 28 -6.71 -12.46 -12.47
CA MET A 28 -5.73 -11.82 -13.34
C MET A 28 -4.46 -12.68 -13.47
N THR A 29 -4.23 -13.23 -14.65
CA THR A 29 -2.96 -13.86 -15.03
C THR A 29 -2.30 -13.00 -16.11
N VAL A 30 -1.57 -11.96 -15.72
CA VAL A 30 -0.82 -11.15 -16.70
C VAL A 30 0.53 -11.82 -16.98
N ALA A 31 0.84 -12.04 -18.27
CA ALA A 31 2.15 -12.52 -18.69
C ALA A 31 3.25 -11.55 -18.24
N TRP A 32 4.20 -12.04 -17.45
CA TRP A 32 5.32 -11.23 -16.97
C TRP A 32 6.23 -10.84 -18.14
N PRO A 33 6.73 -9.59 -18.23
CA PRO A 33 7.75 -9.24 -19.21
C PRO A 33 8.97 -10.15 -19.02
N LYS A 34 9.46 -10.78 -20.10
CA LYS A 34 10.68 -11.58 -20.06
C LYS A 34 11.88 -10.66 -19.77
N SER A 35 12.20 -10.42 -18.51
CA SER A 35 13.47 -9.80 -18.08
C SER A 35 14.41 -10.88 -17.52
N THR A 36 15.70 -10.63 -17.70
CA THR A 36 16.84 -11.57 -17.77
C THR A 36 17.27 -12.25 -16.45
N ALA A 37 16.39 -12.38 -15.47
CA ALA A 37 16.66 -13.12 -14.24
C ALA A 37 15.44 -13.94 -13.82
N ILE A 38 15.17 -15.01 -14.56
CA ILE A 38 14.21 -16.03 -14.12
C ILE A 38 14.98 -17.35 -14.05
N ARG A 39 15.30 -17.78 -12.83
CA ARG A 39 15.42 -19.21 -12.56
C ARG A 39 14.07 -19.80 -12.93
N LYS A 40 14.06 -20.74 -13.88
CA LYS A 40 12.90 -21.59 -14.14
C LYS A 40 12.39 -22.09 -12.79
N ALA A 41 11.16 -21.73 -12.42
CA ALA A 41 10.38 -22.58 -11.54
C ALA A 41 10.27 -23.92 -12.28
N THR A 42 11.06 -24.89 -11.85
CA THR A 42 10.85 -26.29 -12.22
C THR A 42 9.46 -26.63 -11.72
N THR A 43 8.58 -26.86 -12.68
CA THR A 43 7.24 -27.41 -12.48
C THR A 43 7.40 -28.89 -12.13
N ASP A 44 7.94 -29.16 -10.93
CA ASP A 44 7.59 -30.37 -10.20
C ASP A 44 6.39 -30.00 -9.34
N SER A 45 5.27 -29.82 -10.04
CA SER A 45 3.94 -29.76 -9.45
C SER A 45 3.58 -31.17 -9.00
N THR A 46 4.11 -31.55 -7.85
CA THR A 46 3.51 -32.57 -7.00
C THR A 46 2.88 -31.86 -5.82
N THR A 47 1.57 -31.63 -5.96
CA THR A 47 0.55 -31.45 -4.92
C THR A 47 0.68 -30.25 -3.97
N LEU A 48 0.10 -29.14 -4.39
CA LEU A 48 -0.91 -28.41 -3.62
C LEU A 48 -2.12 -28.28 -4.54
N ASP A 49 -2.75 -29.43 -4.79
CA ASP A 49 -4.01 -29.45 -5.51
C ASP A 49 -5.02 -28.60 -4.72
N ALA A 50 -5.64 -27.67 -5.44
CA ALA A 50 -6.74 -26.88 -4.94
C ALA A 50 -7.75 -27.81 -4.24
N ALA A 51 -7.99 -27.54 -2.95
CA ALA A 51 -9.04 -28.16 -2.17
C ALA A 51 -10.39 -27.91 -2.86
N LYS A 52 -10.75 -28.83 -3.77
CA LYS A 52 -12.10 -29.06 -4.23
C LYS A 52 -12.60 -30.28 -3.46
N THR A 53 -13.61 -30.00 -2.63
CA THR A 53 -14.50 -30.95 -1.93
C THR A 53 -13.91 -31.71 -0.73
N SER A 54 -13.97 -31.10 0.46
CA SER A 54 -14.34 -31.73 1.74
C SER A 54 -14.60 -30.62 2.78
N ASN A 55 -15.39 -30.90 3.82
CA ASN A 55 -15.60 -30.02 4.98
C ASN A 55 -14.32 -29.89 5.83
N GLU A 56 -13.16 -29.66 5.23
CA GLU A 56 -11.91 -29.42 5.96
C GLU A 56 -11.89 -27.96 6.43
N GLU A 57 -11.84 -27.79 7.75
CA GLU A 57 -11.60 -26.48 8.36
C GLU A 57 -10.29 -25.91 7.81
N LEU A 58 -10.35 -24.75 7.17
CA LEU A 58 -9.16 -24.07 6.68
C LEU A 58 -8.19 -23.81 7.85
N PRO A 59 -6.87 -23.98 7.67
CA PRO A 59 -5.89 -23.71 8.71
C PRO A 59 -5.96 -22.24 9.14
N THR A 60 -5.53 -21.94 10.37
CA THR A 60 -5.48 -20.56 10.86
C THR A 60 -4.43 -19.75 10.11
N CYS A 61 -4.75 -18.52 9.72
CA CYS A 61 -3.80 -17.62 9.08
C CYS A 61 -2.68 -17.21 10.05
N THR A 62 -1.46 -17.69 9.81
CA THR A 62 -0.24 -17.34 10.58
C THR A 62 0.86 -16.81 9.66
N ASN A 63 1.80 -16.03 10.20
CA ASN A 63 2.95 -15.57 9.43
C ASN A 63 3.77 -16.76 8.86
N SER A 64 3.87 -17.86 9.60
CA SER A 64 4.56 -19.09 9.17
C SER A 64 3.88 -19.69 7.94
N LEU A 65 2.54 -19.81 7.96
CA LEU A 65 1.76 -20.30 6.82
C LEU A 65 1.95 -19.43 5.57
N PHE A 66 1.95 -18.10 5.72
CA PHE A 66 2.22 -17.20 4.59
C PHE A 66 3.65 -17.39 4.05
N LYS A 67 4.66 -17.56 4.92
CA LYS A 67 6.04 -17.84 4.47
C LYS A 67 6.14 -19.15 3.70
N GLU A 68 5.47 -20.20 4.16
CA GLU A 68 5.42 -21.50 3.47
C GLU A 68 4.77 -21.39 2.10
N TYR A 69 3.62 -20.71 2.02
CA TYR A 69 2.95 -20.45 0.75
C TYR A 69 3.86 -19.67 -0.21
N LEU A 70 4.48 -18.60 0.27
CA LEU A 70 5.38 -17.75 -0.51
C LEU A 70 6.59 -18.54 -1.01
N ARG A 71 7.15 -19.42 -0.18
CA ARG A 71 8.29 -20.29 -0.51
C ARG A 71 7.93 -21.31 -1.59
N ALA A 72 6.71 -21.86 -1.55
CA ALA A 72 6.26 -22.87 -2.50
C ALA A 72 5.80 -22.25 -3.84
N ASN A 73 5.11 -21.11 -3.79
CA ASN A 73 4.42 -20.54 -4.96
C ASN A 73 5.16 -19.36 -5.62
N HIS A 74 6.19 -18.82 -4.96
CA HIS A 74 6.92 -17.63 -5.43
C HIS A 74 5.99 -16.48 -5.86
N SER A 75 4.89 -16.29 -5.13
CA SER A 75 3.85 -15.29 -5.39
C SER A 75 2.96 -15.10 -4.16
N TYR A 76 2.25 -13.98 -4.11
CA TYR A 76 1.27 -13.73 -3.04
C TYR A 76 0.06 -14.66 -3.17
N PRO A 77 -0.64 -14.97 -2.07
CA PRO A 77 -1.98 -15.52 -2.13
C PRO A 77 -2.91 -14.54 -2.85
N GLU A 78 -3.67 -15.05 -3.83
CA GLU A 78 -4.58 -14.21 -4.64
C GLU A 78 -5.98 -14.83 -4.80
N GLU A 79 -6.25 -15.95 -4.12
CA GLU A 79 -7.51 -16.66 -4.17
C GLU A 79 -8.39 -16.31 -2.96
N PHE A 80 -9.59 -15.80 -3.26
CA PHE A 80 -10.57 -15.37 -2.28
C PHE A 80 -11.90 -16.11 -2.49
N HIS A 81 -12.70 -16.19 -1.43
CA HIS A 81 -14.06 -16.70 -1.49
C HIS A 81 -14.98 -15.72 -2.23
N ASP A 82 -15.92 -16.24 -3.02
CA ASP A 82 -16.77 -15.44 -3.90
C ASP A 82 -17.92 -14.74 -3.16
N ASP A 83 -18.33 -15.29 -2.02
CA ASP A 83 -19.40 -14.79 -1.15
C ASP A 83 -18.91 -13.72 -0.15
N ASP A 84 -17.61 -13.71 0.15
CA ASP A 84 -16.95 -12.66 0.92
C ASP A 84 -15.58 -12.36 0.30
N TYR A 85 -15.56 -11.31 -0.52
CA TYR A 85 -14.41 -10.89 -1.35
C TYR A 85 -13.07 -10.79 -0.61
N PHE A 86 -13.06 -10.72 0.72
CA PHE A 86 -11.85 -10.53 1.50
C PHE A 86 -11.43 -11.78 2.30
N ASN A 87 -12.19 -12.88 2.28
CA ASN A 87 -11.77 -14.15 2.89
C ASN A 87 -10.84 -14.93 1.94
N LEU A 88 -9.64 -15.24 2.40
CA LEU A 88 -8.68 -16.02 1.62
C LEU A 88 -9.11 -17.49 1.61
N LYS A 89 -8.96 -18.14 0.45
CA LYS A 89 -9.12 -19.61 0.36
C LYS A 89 -7.96 -20.38 1.00
N LEU A 90 -6.87 -19.69 1.34
CA LEU A 90 -5.69 -20.27 1.97
C LEU A 90 -5.90 -20.62 3.44
N CYS A 91 -6.60 -19.75 4.19
CA CYS A 91 -6.64 -19.83 5.65
C CYS A 91 -7.80 -19.04 6.26
N SER A 92 -8.21 -19.45 7.45
CA SER A 92 -9.18 -18.73 8.28
C SER A 92 -8.47 -17.70 9.15
N VAL A 93 -8.90 -16.44 9.07
CA VAL A 93 -8.34 -15.38 9.92
C VAL A 93 -8.86 -15.55 11.35
N PRO A 94 -7.98 -15.61 12.36
CA PRO A 94 -8.40 -15.80 13.74
C PRO A 94 -9.16 -14.57 14.26
N LYS A 95 -10.06 -14.82 15.20
CA LYS A 95 -10.72 -13.74 15.94
C LYS A 95 -9.70 -13.02 16.82
N ILE A 96 -9.91 -11.72 16.99
CA ILE A 96 -9.08 -10.89 17.87
C ILE A 96 -9.74 -10.92 19.25
N ASP A 97 -9.20 -11.75 20.15
CA ASP A 97 -9.82 -11.94 21.48
C ASP A 97 -9.38 -10.85 22.48
N ASP A 98 -8.10 -10.50 22.50
CA ASP A 98 -7.54 -9.46 23.37
C ASP A 98 -6.47 -8.65 22.63
N LEU A 99 -6.92 -7.55 22.02
CA LEU A 99 -6.07 -6.67 21.24
C LEU A 99 -5.03 -5.91 22.10
N PRO A 100 -5.36 -5.37 23.29
CA PRO A 100 -4.37 -4.83 24.23
C PRO A 100 -3.24 -5.81 24.58
N ALA A 101 -3.59 -7.06 24.93
CA ALA A 101 -2.60 -8.09 25.24
C ALA A 101 -1.73 -8.43 24.02
N CYS A 102 -2.33 -8.49 22.82
CA CYS A 102 -1.59 -8.63 21.58
C CYS A 102 -0.55 -7.53 21.39
N TRP A 103 -0.93 -6.25 21.50
CA TRP A 103 0.00 -5.13 21.34
C TRP A 103 1.13 -5.15 22.35
N LYS A 104 0.83 -5.50 23.60
CA LYS A 104 1.85 -5.68 24.65
C LYS A 104 2.82 -6.81 24.30
N ARG A 105 2.33 -7.98 23.88
CA ARG A 105 3.14 -9.12 23.44
C ARG A 105 4.02 -8.76 22.25
N LEU A 106 3.47 -8.05 21.27
CA LEU A 106 4.19 -7.59 20.10
C LEU A 106 5.11 -6.38 20.38
N ALA A 107 5.07 -5.81 21.60
CA ALA A 107 5.77 -4.59 21.98
C ALA A 107 5.46 -3.39 21.07
N VAL A 108 4.23 -3.30 20.56
CA VAL A 108 3.77 -2.23 19.68
C VAL A 108 3.06 -1.15 20.50
N LYS A 109 3.69 0.03 20.60
CA LYS A 109 3.08 1.24 21.18
C LYS A 109 2.81 2.32 20.12
N LYS A 110 3.48 2.23 18.98
CA LYS A 110 3.37 3.16 17.87
C LYS A 110 3.37 2.41 16.55
N VAL A 111 2.40 2.75 15.70
CA VAL A 111 2.24 2.28 14.33
C VAL A 111 2.50 3.45 13.39
N VAL A 112 3.38 3.27 12.40
CA VAL A 112 3.59 4.26 11.34
C VAL A 112 3.08 3.70 10.02
N GLN A 113 2.03 4.30 9.47
CA GLN A 113 1.52 3.97 8.15
C GLN A 113 2.15 4.90 7.11
N LEU A 114 2.90 4.31 6.18
CA LEU A 114 3.47 4.98 5.02
C LEU A 114 2.57 4.77 3.80
N GLY A 115 2.36 5.82 3.02
CA GLY A 115 1.78 5.71 1.69
C GLY A 115 1.17 7.00 1.19
N ASP A 116 0.56 6.97 0.03
CA ASP A 116 -0.11 8.12 -0.55
C ASP A 116 -1.59 8.12 -0.13
N SER A 117 -2.49 8.59 -1.00
CA SER A 117 -3.91 8.63 -0.69
C SER A 117 -4.49 7.27 -0.29
N GLN A 118 -3.96 6.15 -0.81
CA GLN A 118 -4.39 4.81 -0.37
C GLN A 118 -3.86 4.49 1.04
N GLY A 119 -2.60 4.86 1.32
CA GLY A 119 -2.02 4.71 2.65
C GLY A 119 -2.81 5.48 3.73
N TYR A 120 -3.33 6.66 3.39
CA TYR A 120 -4.24 7.42 4.27
C TYR A 120 -5.48 6.59 4.64
N TYR A 121 -6.11 5.95 3.66
CA TYR A 121 -7.30 5.13 3.91
C TYR A 121 -6.98 3.85 4.67
N PHE A 122 -5.80 3.23 4.46
CA PHE A 122 -5.34 2.13 5.31
C PHE A 122 -5.12 2.58 6.76
N ALA A 123 -4.51 3.74 7.00
CA ALA A 123 -4.36 4.29 8.36
C ALA A 123 -5.72 4.50 9.03
N LYS A 124 -6.69 5.06 8.31
CA LYS A 124 -8.07 5.22 8.81
C LYS A 124 -8.77 3.89 9.02
N GLY A 125 -8.60 2.91 8.12
CA GLY A 125 -9.11 1.54 8.31
C GLY A 125 -8.52 0.87 9.56
N PHE A 126 -7.25 1.11 9.87
CA PHE A 126 -6.61 0.61 11.09
C PHE A 126 -7.25 1.23 12.33
N VAL A 127 -7.40 2.55 12.34
CA VAL A 127 -8.10 3.29 13.42
C VAL A 127 -9.54 2.81 13.58
N ASP A 128 -10.27 2.65 12.48
CA ASP A 128 -11.66 2.18 12.51
C ASP A 128 -11.74 0.74 13.05
N THR A 129 -10.77 -0.11 12.72
CA THR A 129 -10.65 -1.45 13.32
C THR A 129 -10.44 -1.36 14.83
N LEU A 130 -9.57 -0.49 15.31
CA LEU A 130 -9.40 -0.30 16.77
C LEU A 130 -10.68 0.18 17.45
N LYS A 131 -11.44 1.09 16.82
CA LYS A 131 -12.73 1.56 17.35
C LYS A 131 -13.76 0.43 17.41
N GLU A 132 -13.81 -0.44 16.40
CA GLU A 132 -14.65 -1.64 16.40
C GLU A 132 -14.29 -2.59 17.56
N GLU A 133 -13.00 -2.69 17.91
CA GLU A 133 -12.51 -3.44 19.08
C GLU A 133 -12.61 -2.65 20.41
N GLY A 134 -13.32 -1.51 20.42
CA GLY A 134 -13.66 -0.76 21.63
C GLY A 134 -12.63 0.28 22.11
N TYR A 135 -11.66 0.65 21.27
CA TYR A 135 -10.75 1.76 21.55
C TYR A 135 -11.43 3.11 21.33
N ILE A 136 -11.06 4.10 22.14
CA ILE A 136 -11.40 5.51 21.90
C ILE A 136 -10.20 6.16 21.21
N CYS A 137 -10.38 6.64 19.98
CA CYS A 137 -9.32 7.24 19.18
C CYS A 137 -9.57 8.73 18.92
N GLU A 138 -8.55 9.54 19.17
CA GLU A 138 -8.59 10.99 18.95
C GLU A 138 -7.40 11.45 18.12
N GLU A 139 -7.65 12.33 17.16
CA GLU A 139 -6.60 12.98 16.39
C GLU A 139 -5.88 14.03 17.24
N THR A 140 -4.63 13.76 17.59
CA THR A 140 -3.82 14.62 18.44
C THR A 140 -3.00 15.62 17.63
N ARG A 141 -2.65 15.26 16.39
CA ARG A 141 -1.83 16.08 15.50
C ARG A 141 -2.25 15.90 14.05
N ARG A 142 -2.20 16.97 13.28
CA ARG A 142 -2.39 16.94 11.83
C ARG A 142 -1.48 17.93 11.15
N ALA A 143 -0.93 17.51 10.03
CA ALA A 143 -0.16 18.42 9.21
C ALA A 143 -1.09 19.49 8.59
N LYS A 144 -0.83 20.77 8.86
CA LYS A 144 -1.48 21.90 8.20
C LYS A 144 -0.91 22.09 6.80
N ARG A 145 -1.71 22.56 5.84
CA ARG A 145 -1.22 23.09 4.56
C ARG A 145 -1.25 24.62 4.63
N LYS A 146 -0.10 25.28 4.73
CA LYS A 146 0.00 26.73 4.48
C LYS A 146 0.52 26.93 3.06
N ASN A 147 -0.38 27.02 2.07
CA ASN A 147 -0.04 27.15 0.64
C ASN A 147 0.81 26.01 0.05
N ARG A 148 0.69 25.75 -1.26
CA ARG A 148 1.41 24.66 -1.96
C ARG A 148 2.95 24.78 -1.92
N ARG A 149 3.49 25.86 -1.35
CA ARG A 149 4.91 26.24 -1.37
C ARG A 149 5.56 26.30 0.01
N ILE A 150 4.80 26.33 1.12
CA ILE A 150 5.37 26.44 2.46
C ILE A 150 5.18 25.12 3.17
N LEU A 151 6.31 24.59 3.63
CA LEU A 151 6.41 23.36 4.40
C LEU A 151 5.54 23.44 5.64
N ASN A 152 5.09 22.29 6.10
CA ASN A 152 4.62 22.16 7.46
C ASN A 152 5.68 21.54 8.35
N THR A 153 6.80 22.27 8.50
CA THR A 153 7.89 21.95 9.42
C THR A 153 7.39 21.76 10.85
N THR A 154 6.31 22.44 11.25
CA THR A 154 5.73 22.30 12.60
C THR A 154 5.20 20.89 12.90
N TYR A 155 4.86 20.08 11.88
CA TYR A 155 4.42 18.70 12.11
C TYR A 155 5.59 17.75 12.35
N TYR A 156 6.74 17.94 11.69
CA TYR A 156 7.93 17.10 11.92
C TYR A 156 8.89 17.68 12.96
N HIS A 157 8.39 18.63 13.75
CA HIS A 157 9.18 19.38 14.69
C HIS A 157 9.52 18.56 15.95
N THR A 158 10.82 18.33 16.14
CA THR A 158 11.47 17.72 17.31
C THR A 158 12.50 18.71 17.86
N LYS A 159 13.17 18.44 18.99
CA LYS A 159 14.24 19.33 19.47
C LYS A 159 15.39 19.43 18.46
N GLU A 160 15.67 18.34 17.77
CA GLU A 160 16.67 18.21 16.71
C GLU A 160 16.13 18.80 15.39
N ALA A 161 14.82 18.72 15.15
CA ALA A 161 14.16 19.29 13.98
C ALA A 161 13.71 20.76 14.15
N LYS A 162 13.84 21.35 15.33
CA LYS A 162 13.69 22.81 15.56
C LYS A 162 14.64 23.63 14.70
N ALA A 163 15.83 23.11 14.42
CA ALA A 163 16.80 23.72 13.53
C ALA A 163 16.43 23.60 12.03
N MET A 164 15.25 23.04 11.70
CA MET A 164 14.85 22.71 10.33
C MET A 164 13.75 23.62 9.74
N ASP A 165 13.35 24.68 10.44
CA ASP A 165 12.51 25.73 9.86
C ASP A 165 13.27 26.42 8.71
N GLY A 166 13.13 25.88 7.50
CA GLY A 166 13.76 26.38 6.26
C GLY A 166 14.54 25.35 5.45
N THR A 167 14.97 24.23 6.06
CA THR A 167 15.99 23.36 5.44
C THR A 167 15.45 22.26 4.54
N ILE A 168 14.18 21.88 4.65
CA ILE A 168 13.56 20.80 3.86
C ILE A 168 12.89 21.40 2.63
N ARG A 169 13.41 21.28 1.40
CA ARG A 169 12.66 21.79 0.21
C ARG A 169 11.97 20.68 -0.56
N HIS A 170 10.66 20.86 -0.79
CA HIS A 170 9.90 19.99 -1.67
C HIS A 170 10.13 20.27 -3.14
N LYS A 171 10.69 19.30 -3.86
CA LYS A 171 10.77 19.35 -5.33
C LYS A 171 9.37 19.07 -5.90
N ASP A 172 8.86 20.04 -6.65
CA ASP A 172 7.64 19.99 -7.49
C ASP A 172 6.30 19.67 -6.78
N ASN A 173 5.21 19.80 -7.54
CA ASN A 173 3.78 19.65 -7.16
C ASN A 173 3.37 18.27 -6.57
N VAL A 174 4.35 17.49 -6.11
CA VAL A 174 4.26 16.21 -5.42
C VAL A 174 3.32 16.29 -4.19
N TRP A 175 3.27 17.45 -3.54
CA TRP A 175 2.36 17.76 -2.43
C TRP A 175 0.94 18.20 -2.86
N SER A 176 0.53 18.05 -4.13
CA SER A 176 -0.82 18.41 -4.58
C SER A 176 -1.92 17.47 -4.07
N CYS A 177 -1.56 16.25 -3.67
CA CYS A 177 -2.46 15.26 -3.07
C CYS A 177 -3.05 15.74 -1.73
N THR A 178 -4.34 16.09 -1.70
CA THR A 178 -5.04 16.58 -0.50
C THR A 178 -5.23 15.50 0.57
N SER A 179 -5.33 14.23 0.18
CA SER A 179 -5.48 13.10 1.09
C SER A 179 -4.14 12.61 1.66
N CYS A 180 -3.01 13.06 1.11
CA CYS A 180 -1.67 12.67 1.57
C CYS A 180 -1.17 13.51 2.76
N ILE A 181 -2.09 14.07 3.55
CA ILE A 181 -1.76 14.92 4.70
C ILE A 181 -1.53 14.04 5.92
N SER A 182 -0.30 14.06 6.45
CA SER A 182 0.09 13.32 7.64
C SER A 182 -0.75 13.69 8.86
N PHE A 183 -1.03 12.71 9.71
CA PHE A 183 -1.77 12.90 10.98
C PHE A 183 -1.32 11.87 12.02
N THR A 184 -1.58 12.18 13.29
CA THR A 184 -1.38 11.29 14.43
C THR A 184 -2.70 11.13 15.16
N GLU A 185 -3.10 9.89 15.42
CA GLU A 185 -4.17 9.55 16.33
C GLU A 185 -3.62 8.79 17.54
N LEU A 186 -4.16 9.10 18.72
CA LEU A 186 -3.94 8.32 19.94
C LEU A 186 -5.20 7.52 20.22
N CYS A 187 -5.05 6.20 20.28
CA CYS A 187 -6.13 5.28 20.61
C CYS A 187 -5.91 4.69 22.00
N VAL A 188 -6.93 4.75 22.85
CA VAL A 188 -6.90 4.28 24.24
C VAL A 188 -7.92 3.16 24.43
N ALA A 189 -7.47 2.01 24.90
CA ALA A 189 -8.32 0.87 25.23
C ALA A 189 -9.01 1.02 26.60
N LYS A 190 -9.92 0.11 26.92
CA LYS A 190 -10.62 0.05 28.21
C LYS A 190 -9.66 -0.10 29.40
N ASP A 191 -8.61 -0.92 29.24
CA ASP A 191 -7.55 -1.15 30.23
C ASP A 191 -6.54 0.01 30.33
N LYS A 192 -6.80 1.13 29.62
CA LYS A 192 -5.95 2.32 29.51
C LYS A 192 -4.63 2.11 28.76
N SER A 193 -4.43 0.94 28.13
CA SER A 193 -3.34 0.78 27.17
C SER A 193 -3.53 1.75 26.00
N GLN A 194 -2.41 2.25 25.48
CA GLN A 194 -2.39 3.26 24.43
C GLN A 194 -1.60 2.78 23.22
N ILE A 195 -2.10 3.10 22.04
CA ILE A 195 -1.41 2.91 20.77
C ILE A 195 -1.50 4.20 19.95
N GLU A 196 -0.35 4.70 19.53
CA GLU A 196 -0.23 5.86 18.65
C GLU A 196 -0.21 5.39 17.19
N ILE A 197 -1.02 5.97 16.33
CA ILE A 197 -1.04 5.70 14.90
C ILE A 197 -0.66 6.98 14.17
N GLU A 198 0.46 6.95 13.46
CA GLU A 198 0.92 8.06 12.65
C GLU A 198 0.88 7.69 11.16
N TYR A 199 0.04 8.39 10.40
CA TYR A 199 0.09 8.34 8.95
C TYR A 199 1.12 9.35 8.44
N VAL A 200 2.04 8.89 7.61
CA VAL A 200 3.03 9.73 6.92
C VAL A 200 2.82 9.63 5.41
N GLY A 201 2.47 10.77 4.80
CA GLY A 201 2.30 10.87 3.36
C GLY A 201 3.62 10.70 2.61
N ILE A 202 3.74 9.63 1.83
CA ILE A 202 4.84 9.43 0.86
C ILE A 202 4.25 9.11 -0.50
N VAL A 203 4.87 9.61 -1.56
CA VAL A 203 4.36 9.49 -2.94
C VAL A 203 5.42 9.02 -3.93
N SER A 204 6.63 8.72 -3.46
CA SER A 204 7.76 8.22 -4.25
C SER A 204 8.65 7.32 -3.39
N LEU A 205 9.28 6.30 -3.99
CA LEU A 205 10.24 5.42 -3.31
C LEU A 205 11.66 6.01 -3.27
N LYS A 206 12.02 6.81 -4.29
CA LYS A 206 13.35 7.41 -4.39
C LYS A 206 13.49 8.64 -3.50
N ASP A 207 12.35 9.26 -3.17
CA ASP A 207 12.21 10.26 -2.12
C ASP A 207 13.30 11.36 -2.09
N VAL A 208 13.59 11.91 -3.28
CA VAL A 208 14.49 13.07 -3.49
C VAL A 208 13.70 14.39 -3.46
N PHE A 209 12.47 14.36 -2.96
CA PHE A 209 11.64 15.56 -2.82
C PHE A 209 11.93 16.28 -1.51
N ILE A 210 13.02 15.97 -0.81
CA ILE A 210 13.53 16.79 0.28
C ILE A 210 15.00 17.01 0.01
N THR A 211 15.39 18.26 -0.19
CA THR A 211 16.80 18.66 -0.05
C THR A 211 16.98 19.20 1.35
N PHE A 212 18.07 18.80 2.01
CA PHE A 212 18.55 19.43 3.25
C PHE A 212 19.55 20.54 2.88
N GLU A 213 19.58 21.64 3.62
CA GLU A 213 20.60 22.68 3.41
C GLU A 213 22.01 22.13 3.70
N SER A 214 22.99 22.58 2.91
CA SER A 214 24.37 22.05 2.88
C SER A 214 25.13 22.16 4.22
N ASN A 215 24.62 22.92 5.18
CA ASN A 215 25.21 23.10 6.52
C ASN A 215 24.47 22.30 7.61
N SER A 216 23.52 21.42 7.26
CA SER A 216 22.82 20.62 8.26
C SER A 216 23.72 19.52 8.82
N THR A 217 23.76 19.35 10.14
CA THR A 217 24.42 18.22 10.83
C THR A 217 23.62 16.91 10.71
N LEU A 218 22.61 16.87 9.84
CA LEU A 218 21.67 15.76 9.73
C LEU A 218 22.30 14.64 8.90
N ASN A 219 22.45 13.47 9.52
CA ASN A 219 22.89 12.26 8.84
C ASN A 219 21.74 11.60 8.06
N ALA A 220 21.09 12.35 7.16
CA ALA A 220 19.99 11.88 6.32
C ALA A 220 20.06 12.52 4.93
N ASN A 221 20.04 11.69 3.87
CA ASN A 221 20.10 12.15 2.48
C ASN A 221 18.76 11.97 1.74
N THR A 222 17.78 11.32 2.39
CA THR A 222 16.45 11.03 1.86
C THR A 222 15.40 11.30 2.94
N PHE A 223 14.13 11.51 2.57
CA PHE A 223 13.08 11.67 3.58
C PHE A 223 12.89 10.42 4.45
N ILE A 224 13.05 9.21 3.88
CA ILE A 224 12.99 7.96 4.64
C ILE A 224 14.10 7.92 5.69
N GLU A 225 15.34 8.28 5.33
CA GLU A 225 16.41 8.39 6.31
C GLU A 225 16.09 9.44 7.38
N PHE A 226 15.57 10.60 7.00
CA PHE A 226 15.17 11.62 7.96
C PHE A 226 14.09 11.10 8.91
N LEU A 227 13.06 10.46 8.37
CA LEU A 227 11.92 9.97 9.13
C LEU A 227 12.38 9.01 10.24
N PHE A 228 13.25 8.06 9.91
CA PHE A 228 13.63 7.00 10.84
C PHE A 228 14.92 7.27 11.62
N LYS A 229 15.90 7.99 11.07
CA LYS A 229 17.15 8.34 11.77
C LYS A 229 17.03 9.60 12.63
N VAL A 230 16.07 10.47 12.33
CA VAL A 230 15.95 11.79 13.00
C VAL A 230 14.59 11.94 13.68
N TYR A 231 13.49 11.98 12.91
CA TYR A 231 12.17 12.31 13.45
C TYR A 231 11.64 11.27 14.44
N LEU A 232 11.66 9.99 14.04
CA LEU A 232 11.19 8.87 14.85
C LEU A 232 12.29 8.27 15.72
N HIS A 233 13.50 8.84 15.74
CA HIS A 233 14.65 8.23 16.42
C HIS A 233 14.36 7.94 17.89
N ASN A 234 13.78 8.90 18.60
CA ASN A 234 13.47 8.80 20.04
C ASN A 234 12.11 8.14 20.32
N ASN A 235 11.22 8.08 19.33
CA ASN A 235 9.88 7.48 19.43
C ASN A 235 9.66 6.53 18.24
N TYR A 236 10.50 5.50 18.17
CA TYR A 236 10.56 4.60 17.01
C TYR A 236 9.35 3.65 17.00
N PRO A 237 8.68 3.45 15.85
CA PRO A 237 7.51 2.59 15.77
C PRO A 237 7.84 1.12 16.06
N GLY A 238 6.91 0.42 16.71
CA GLY A 238 6.98 -1.05 16.82
C GLY A 238 6.47 -1.75 15.56
N LEU A 239 5.64 -1.05 14.78
CA LEU A 239 5.06 -1.53 13.53
C LEU A 239 5.09 -0.41 12.48
N ILE A 240 5.66 -0.71 11.31
CA ILE A 240 5.59 0.11 10.12
C ILE A 240 4.68 -0.62 9.14
N LEU A 241 3.61 0.02 8.71
CA LEU A 241 2.75 -0.45 7.64
C LEU A 241 3.11 0.34 6.38
N PHE A 242 3.30 -0.32 5.25
CA PHE A 242 3.58 0.36 4.00
C PHE A 242 2.73 -0.21 2.87
N ALA A 243 1.97 0.63 2.17
CA ALA A 243 1.03 0.21 1.14
C ALA A 243 1.44 0.58 -0.30
N PRO A 244 2.53 0.03 -0.86
CA PRO A 244 2.82 0.14 -2.28
C PRO A 244 2.04 -0.91 -3.11
N PRO A 245 1.79 -0.65 -4.41
CA PRO A 245 2.20 0.51 -5.17
C PRO A 245 1.37 1.75 -4.87
N LEU A 246 2.05 2.90 -4.80
CA LEU A 246 1.43 4.21 -4.66
C LEU A 246 0.77 4.62 -5.99
N ASN A 247 -0.36 5.33 -5.96
CA ASN A 247 -1.01 5.88 -7.16
C ASN A 247 -0.06 6.74 -7.99
N HIS A 248 0.84 7.47 -7.33
CA HIS A 248 1.85 8.30 -7.99
C HIS A 248 2.92 7.45 -8.69
N ILE A 249 3.34 6.34 -8.08
CA ILE A 249 4.28 5.37 -8.67
C ILE A 249 3.65 4.71 -9.89
N LYS A 250 2.41 4.21 -9.77
CA LYS A 250 1.67 3.61 -10.89
C LYS A 250 1.64 4.51 -12.13
N GLN A 251 1.51 5.82 -11.92
CA GLN A 251 1.43 6.80 -13.01
C GLN A 251 2.75 7.05 -13.73
N HIS A 252 3.89 6.92 -13.03
CA HIS A 252 5.16 7.50 -13.48
C HIS A 252 6.31 6.49 -13.57
N THR A 253 6.13 5.27 -13.09
CA THR A 253 7.24 4.33 -12.90
C THR A 253 6.97 3.02 -13.63
N SER A 254 7.92 2.61 -14.49
CA SER A 254 7.93 1.28 -15.10
C SER A 254 8.25 0.21 -14.05
N ILE A 255 8.00 -1.07 -14.35
CA ILE A 255 8.28 -2.17 -13.42
C ILE A 255 9.76 -2.20 -12.96
N PRO A 256 10.78 -2.14 -13.84
CA PRO A 256 12.17 -2.13 -13.39
C PRO A 256 12.52 -0.90 -12.52
N ALA A 257 12.02 0.29 -12.90
CA ALA A 257 12.28 1.51 -12.14
C ALA A 257 11.61 1.48 -10.74
N PHE A 258 10.51 0.73 -10.59
CA PHE A 258 9.88 0.49 -9.31
C PHE A 258 10.71 -0.46 -8.45
N GLU A 259 11.19 -1.56 -9.04
CA GLU A 259 12.06 -2.51 -8.33
C GLU A 259 13.33 -1.84 -7.82
N ASP A 260 14.00 -1.04 -8.65
CA ASP A 260 15.18 -0.26 -8.26
C ASP A 260 14.88 0.74 -7.14
N GLY A 261 13.73 1.44 -7.25
CA GLY A 261 13.28 2.37 -6.24
C GLY A 261 12.99 1.70 -4.89
N LEU A 262 12.34 0.54 -4.91
CA LEU A 262 12.02 -0.22 -3.71
C LEU A 262 13.29 -0.79 -3.07
N LYS A 263 14.21 -1.35 -3.86
CA LYS A 263 15.53 -1.82 -3.38
C LYS A 263 16.28 -0.69 -2.67
N LEU A 264 16.34 0.50 -3.29
CA LEU A 264 16.98 1.66 -2.69
C LEU A 264 16.30 2.08 -1.38
N MET A 265 14.97 2.15 -1.35
CA MET A 265 14.23 2.45 -0.12
C MET A 265 14.53 1.44 0.99
N MET A 266 14.55 0.14 0.67
CA MET A 266 14.86 -0.92 1.64
C MET A 266 16.30 -0.84 2.15
N GLN A 267 17.26 -0.55 1.27
CA GLN A 267 18.66 -0.30 1.66
C GLN A 267 18.80 0.87 2.64
N LYS A 268 17.93 1.88 2.54
CA LYS A 268 17.90 3.02 3.46
C LYS A 268 17.13 2.74 4.74
N LEU A 269 16.04 1.99 4.67
CA LEU A 269 15.15 1.72 5.80
C LEU A 269 15.71 0.66 6.74
N LYS A 270 16.13 -0.51 6.23
CA LYS A 270 16.56 -1.66 7.06
C LYS A 270 17.63 -1.29 8.11
N PRO A 271 18.71 -0.54 7.78
CA PRO A 271 19.74 -0.20 8.77
C PRO A 271 19.23 0.71 9.90
N THR A 272 18.06 1.34 9.74
CA THR A 272 17.45 2.22 10.75
C THR A 272 16.45 1.48 11.63
N MET A 273 16.01 0.28 11.23
CA MET A 273 15.01 -0.49 11.96
C MET A 273 15.58 -1.01 13.27
N ARG A 274 14.87 -0.77 14.37
CA ARG A 274 15.18 -1.41 15.65
C ARG A 274 14.84 -2.90 15.58
N LYS A 275 15.55 -3.74 16.32
CA LYS A 275 15.42 -5.21 16.32
C LYS A 275 13.98 -5.73 16.44
N ASN A 276 13.11 -5.02 17.17
CA ASN A 276 11.71 -5.45 17.39
C ASN A 276 10.70 -4.74 16.48
N THR A 277 11.17 -3.92 15.54
CA THR A 277 10.29 -3.23 14.57
C THR A 277 9.85 -4.22 13.52
N ARG A 278 8.54 -4.34 13.32
CA ARG A 278 7.96 -5.08 12.20
C ARG A 278 7.67 -4.14 11.05
N LEU A 279 8.00 -4.53 9.83
CA LEU A 279 7.61 -3.84 8.60
C LEU A 279 6.64 -4.74 7.84
N PHE A 280 5.42 -4.26 7.64
CA PHE A 280 4.37 -4.99 6.95
C PHE A 280 3.99 -4.29 5.65
N PHE A 281 4.17 -4.98 4.53
CA PHE A 281 3.76 -4.51 3.22
C PHE A 281 2.30 -4.86 2.95
N LEU A 282 1.57 -3.89 2.40
CA LEU A 282 0.16 -4.00 2.03
C LEU A 282 0.06 -3.88 0.50
N PRO A 283 -0.04 -5.01 -0.21
CA PRO A 283 -0.29 -5.04 -1.65
C PRO A 283 -1.42 -4.12 -2.12
N GLY A 284 -1.32 -3.67 -3.37
CA GLY A 284 -2.26 -2.73 -3.96
C GLY A 284 -3.68 -3.28 -4.14
N LEU A 285 -4.63 -2.38 -4.33
CA LEU A 285 -6.02 -2.69 -4.63
C LEU A 285 -6.32 -2.41 -6.10
N ALA A 286 -7.30 -3.10 -6.67
CA ALA A 286 -7.79 -2.81 -8.01
C ALA A 286 -8.38 -1.40 -8.11
N GLU A 287 -8.30 -0.79 -9.29
CA GLU A 287 -9.00 0.45 -9.61
C GLU A 287 -10.19 0.20 -10.54
N GLN A 288 -11.20 1.08 -10.46
CA GLN A 288 -12.48 0.89 -11.13
C GLN A 288 -12.74 2.00 -12.14
N GLU A 289 -12.38 1.76 -13.40
CA GLU A 289 -12.49 2.75 -14.49
C GLU A 289 -13.93 3.27 -14.69
N ARG A 290 -14.93 2.42 -14.44
CA ARG A 290 -16.36 2.78 -14.55
C ARG A 290 -16.83 3.71 -13.43
N LYS A 291 -16.13 3.75 -12.28
CA LYS A 291 -16.48 4.58 -11.10
C LYS A 291 -15.75 5.92 -11.08
N ARG A 292 -14.90 6.21 -12.07
CA ARG A 292 -14.22 7.50 -12.20
C ARG A 292 -15.25 8.63 -12.33
N PRO A 293 -15.19 9.68 -11.50
CA PRO A 293 -16.10 10.81 -11.63
C PRO A 293 -15.80 11.63 -12.90
N ALA A 294 -16.77 12.42 -13.37
CA ALA A 294 -16.63 13.25 -14.58
C ALA A 294 -15.39 14.18 -14.55
N LYS A 295 -15.07 14.76 -13.38
CA LYS A 295 -13.86 15.58 -13.17
C LYS A 295 -12.53 14.83 -13.35
N ALA A 296 -12.57 13.50 -13.38
CA ALA A 296 -11.42 12.61 -13.55
C ALA A 296 -11.44 11.90 -14.92
N THR A 297 -12.19 12.39 -15.91
CA THR A 297 -12.33 11.74 -17.24
C THR A 297 -10.99 11.49 -17.93
N LYS A 298 -9.99 12.37 -17.73
CA LYS A 298 -8.63 12.18 -18.28
C LYS A 298 -7.89 10.94 -17.77
N TYR A 299 -8.37 10.34 -16.69
CA TYR A 299 -7.82 9.11 -16.12
C TYR A 299 -8.65 7.87 -16.50
N LYS A 300 -9.84 8.04 -17.05
CA LYS A 300 -10.72 6.93 -17.44
C LYS A 300 -10.10 6.16 -18.60
N ASN A 301 -9.92 4.85 -18.43
CA ASN A 301 -9.26 3.95 -19.39
C ASN A 301 -7.85 4.43 -19.79
N LYS A 302 -7.21 5.26 -18.97
CA LYS A 302 -5.86 5.73 -19.24
C LYS A 302 -4.91 4.54 -19.09
N LYS A 303 -4.03 4.38 -20.08
CA LYS A 303 -2.94 3.40 -20.02
C LYS A 303 -1.72 4.00 -19.31
N TYR A 304 -1.11 3.20 -18.45
CA TYR A 304 0.12 3.45 -17.71
C TYR A 304 1.11 2.39 -18.11
N HIS A 305 2.16 2.78 -18.84
CA HIS A 305 3.15 1.84 -19.38
C HIS A 305 2.52 0.71 -20.22
N GLY A 306 1.48 1.03 -20.98
CA GLY A 306 0.75 0.09 -21.84
C GLY A 306 -0.45 -0.60 -21.20
N ASN A 307 -0.56 -0.56 -19.86
CA ASN A 307 -1.55 -1.30 -19.08
C ASN A 307 -2.64 -0.39 -18.49
N LEU A 308 -3.85 -0.89 -18.25
CA LEU A 308 -4.83 -0.20 -17.42
C LEU A 308 -4.34 -0.09 -15.97
N ALA A 309 -5.00 0.76 -15.16
CA ALA A 309 -4.58 1.00 -13.78
C ALA A 309 -4.47 -0.29 -12.96
N THR A 310 -5.49 -1.15 -13.01
CA THR A 310 -5.54 -2.43 -12.27
C THR A 310 -4.45 -3.40 -12.71
N GLU A 311 -4.22 -3.52 -14.01
CA GLU A 311 -3.13 -4.31 -14.60
C GLU A 311 -1.75 -3.82 -14.14
N GLN A 312 -1.53 -2.51 -14.17
CA GLN A 312 -0.27 -1.92 -13.72
C GLN A 312 -0.06 -2.12 -12.21
N ILE A 313 -1.11 -2.00 -11.39
CA ILE A 313 -1.04 -2.24 -9.94
C ILE A 313 -0.71 -3.71 -9.65
N TYR A 314 -1.33 -4.64 -10.37
CA TYR A 314 -1.05 -6.07 -10.25
C TYR A 314 0.42 -6.38 -10.56
N LEU A 315 0.94 -5.86 -11.69
CA LEU A 315 2.34 -6.05 -12.07
C LEU A 315 3.31 -5.45 -11.05
N LEU A 316 3.02 -4.26 -10.53
CA LEU A 316 3.85 -3.63 -9.49
C LEU A 316 3.80 -4.40 -8.16
N THR A 317 2.67 -5.00 -7.81
CA THR A 317 2.53 -5.85 -6.62
C THR A 317 3.38 -7.11 -6.75
N ARG A 318 3.42 -7.74 -7.92
CA ARG A 318 4.33 -8.87 -8.18
C ARG A 318 5.80 -8.45 -8.19
N ALA A 319 6.10 -7.27 -8.73
CA ALA A 319 7.46 -6.72 -8.69
C ALA A 319 7.94 -6.49 -7.25
N MET A 320 7.03 -6.05 -6.37
CA MET A 320 7.31 -5.89 -4.95
C MET A 320 7.70 -7.22 -4.30
N TRP A 321 7.00 -8.31 -4.62
CA TRP A 321 7.37 -9.66 -4.18
C TRP A 321 8.81 -9.99 -4.60
N HIS A 322 9.18 -9.82 -5.88
CA HIS A 322 10.54 -10.15 -6.35
C HIS A 322 11.65 -9.38 -5.62
N VAL A 323 11.38 -8.14 -5.19
CA VAL A 323 12.37 -7.34 -4.44
C VAL A 323 12.50 -7.82 -2.99
N LEU A 324 11.39 -8.25 -2.40
CA LEU A 324 11.28 -8.53 -0.97
C LEU A 324 11.33 -10.02 -0.64
N GLU A 325 11.42 -10.91 -1.64
CA GLU A 325 11.35 -12.36 -1.49
C GLU A 325 12.33 -12.88 -0.42
N GLU A 326 13.62 -12.54 -0.53
CA GLU A 326 14.63 -12.97 0.44
C GLU A 326 14.29 -12.52 1.87
N ASP A 327 13.77 -11.29 2.02
CA ASP A 327 13.39 -10.76 3.31
C ASP A 327 12.16 -11.45 3.89
N MET A 328 11.15 -11.75 3.06
CA MET A 328 9.93 -12.39 3.54
C MET A 328 10.12 -13.87 3.85
N LEU A 329 11.02 -14.55 3.13
CA LEU A 329 11.33 -15.97 3.33
C LEU A 329 12.31 -16.24 4.47
N SER A 330 13.02 -15.21 4.94
CA SER A 330 13.99 -15.34 6.03
C SER A 330 13.29 -15.54 7.37
N GLU A 331 13.73 -16.54 8.14
CA GLU A 331 13.16 -16.84 9.47
C GLU A 331 13.42 -15.72 10.49
N ASN A 332 14.54 -15.01 10.34
CA ASN A 332 14.96 -13.96 11.27
C ASN A 332 14.47 -12.56 10.86
N SER A 333 13.73 -12.46 9.75
CA SER A 333 13.26 -11.18 9.23
C SER A 333 11.99 -10.74 9.94
N ASN A 334 11.92 -9.43 10.20
CA ASN A 334 10.71 -8.75 10.67
C ASN A 334 9.96 -8.06 9.52
N ILE A 335 10.19 -8.50 8.28
CA ILE A 335 9.52 -7.98 7.09
C ILE A 335 8.46 -9.00 6.66
N PHE A 336 7.22 -8.53 6.58
CA PHE A 336 6.04 -9.35 6.32
C PHE A 336 5.19 -8.70 5.22
N SER A 337 4.29 -9.49 4.67
CA SER A 337 3.24 -9.07 3.74
C SER A 337 2.08 -10.07 3.86
N PHE A 338 0.94 -9.78 3.23
CA PHE A 338 -0.28 -10.60 3.38
C PHE A 338 -0.69 -11.26 2.06
N ALA A 339 -1.56 -10.60 1.30
CA ALA A 339 -2.17 -11.15 0.09
C ALA A 339 -2.36 -10.05 -0.96
N ASN A 340 -2.42 -10.46 -2.21
CA ASN A 340 -2.70 -9.55 -3.32
C ASN A 340 -4.20 -9.33 -3.44
N PHE A 341 -4.69 -8.22 -2.86
CA PHE A 341 -6.11 -7.89 -2.86
C PHE A 341 -6.64 -7.35 -4.19
N VAL A 342 -5.84 -7.31 -5.27
CA VAL A 342 -6.35 -6.92 -6.60
C VAL A 342 -7.49 -7.83 -7.03
N ASN A 343 -7.35 -9.15 -6.90
CA ASN A 343 -8.40 -10.10 -7.29
C ASN A 343 -9.64 -10.02 -6.38
N ALA A 344 -9.46 -9.73 -5.10
CA ALA A 344 -10.55 -9.46 -4.15
C ALA A 344 -11.34 -8.19 -4.50
N THR A 345 -10.65 -7.12 -4.86
CA THR A 345 -11.26 -5.79 -5.04
C THR A 345 -11.72 -5.50 -6.46
N LYS A 346 -11.19 -6.22 -7.47
CA LYS A 346 -11.62 -6.12 -8.87
C LYS A 346 -13.13 -6.38 -9.07
N PRO A 347 -13.74 -7.43 -8.49
CA PRO A 347 -15.19 -7.66 -8.59
C PRO A 347 -16.02 -6.74 -7.68
N ALA A 348 -15.44 -6.21 -6.58
CA ALA A 348 -16.12 -5.39 -5.57
C ALA A 348 -16.36 -3.92 -6.00
N ARG A 349 -16.94 -3.72 -7.19
CA ARG A 349 -17.01 -2.40 -7.87
C ARG A 349 -17.84 -1.39 -7.11
N GLU A 350 -18.93 -1.83 -6.51
CA GLU A 350 -19.88 -1.08 -5.69
C GLU A 350 -19.25 -0.49 -4.43
N LEU A 351 -18.19 -1.11 -3.91
CA LEU A 351 -17.44 -0.62 -2.77
C LEU A 351 -16.43 0.49 -3.14
N SER A 352 -16.20 0.73 -4.44
CA SER A 352 -15.35 1.82 -4.92
C SER A 352 -16.09 3.16 -4.91
N ARG A 353 -15.49 4.17 -4.28
CA ARG A 353 -16.04 5.53 -4.14
C ARG A 353 -15.86 6.39 -5.38
N ASP A 354 -14.67 6.36 -5.97
CA ASP A 354 -14.28 7.26 -7.06
C ASP A 354 -13.42 6.59 -8.16
N GLY A 355 -13.38 5.26 -8.15
CA GLY A 355 -12.55 4.48 -9.07
C GLY A 355 -11.09 4.35 -8.64
N VAL A 356 -10.64 5.03 -7.59
CA VAL A 356 -9.31 4.85 -6.95
C VAL A 356 -9.48 4.27 -5.55
N HIS A 357 -10.31 4.92 -4.75
CA HIS A 357 -10.46 4.66 -3.33
C HIS A 357 -11.72 3.84 -3.06
N TYR A 358 -11.70 3.05 -1.99
CA TYR A 358 -12.84 2.27 -1.52
C TYR A 358 -13.53 2.96 -0.32
N VAL A 359 -14.69 2.44 0.08
CA VAL A 359 -15.33 2.80 1.36
C VAL A 359 -14.49 2.32 2.54
N SER A 360 -14.61 2.98 3.70
CA SER A 360 -13.82 2.68 4.91
C SER A 360 -13.87 1.20 5.29
N LYS A 361 -15.05 0.57 5.19
CA LYS A 361 -15.27 -0.85 5.49
C LYS A 361 -14.29 -1.77 4.77
N VAL A 362 -13.89 -1.48 3.52
CA VAL A 362 -12.91 -2.31 2.80
C VAL A 362 -11.54 -2.27 3.50
N TYR A 363 -11.06 -1.07 3.83
CA TYR A 363 -9.77 -0.91 4.50
C TYR A 363 -9.79 -1.50 5.91
N SER A 364 -10.88 -1.32 6.68
CA SER A 364 -11.03 -1.93 8.01
C SER A 364 -11.05 -3.46 7.94
N GLN A 365 -11.74 -4.05 6.95
CA GLN A 365 -11.74 -5.50 6.76
C GLN A 365 -10.34 -6.04 6.45
N ILE A 366 -9.59 -5.37 5.57
CA ILE A 366 -8.20 -5.77 5.29
C ILE A 366 -7.33 -5.62 6.54
N MET A 367 -7.45 -4.50 7.27
CA MET A 367 -6.68 -4.27 8.49
C MET A 367 -7.01 -5.27 9.58
N ARG A 368 -8.28 -5.63 9.79
CA ARG A 368 -8.69 -6.70 10.71
C ARG A 368 -7.98 -8.01 10.39
N LYS A 369 -7.83 -8.36 9.12
CA LYS A 369 -7.15 -9.59 8.69
C LYS A 369 -5.66 -9.55 8.99
N VAL A 370 -5.01 -8.44 8.65
CA VAL A 370 -3.59 -8.20 8.95
C VAL A 370 -3.35 -8.23 10.46
N ILE A 371 -4.18 -7.55 11.26
CA ILE A 371 -4.09 -7.52 12.73
C ILE A 371 -4.35 -8.90 13.31
N GLY A 372 -5.40 -9.61 12.89
CA GLY A 372 -5.73 -10.96 13.35
C GLY A 372 -4.57 -11.92 13.14
N THR A 373 -4.00 -11.95 11.93
CA THR A 373 -2.82 -12.79 11.63
C THR A 373 -1.59 -12.41 12.46
N MET A 374 -1.33 -11.12 12.70
CA MET A 374 -0.23 -10.70 13.58
C MET A 374 -0.49 -11.03 15.07
N CYS A 375 -1.74 -10.97 15.49
CA CYS A 375 -2.15 -11.15 16.88
C CYS A 375 -2.37 -12.59 17.29
N TYR A 376 -2.40 -13.52 16.33
CA TYR A 376 -2.46 -14.94 16.62
C TYR A 376 -1.29 -15.41 17.48
N VAL A 377 -1.60 -16.29 18.43
CA VAL A 377 -0.65 -17.04 19.26
C VAL A 377 -0.94 -18.50 18.95
N GLU A 378 0.07 -19.23 18.48
CA GLU A 378 0.00 -20.68 18.32
C GLU A 378 -0.01 -21.39 19.68
#